data_AF-A0A8J2NH60-F1
#
_entry.id   AF-A0A8J2NH60-F1
#
_cell.length_a   1.000
_cell.length_b   1.000
_cell.length_c   1.000
_cell.angle_alpha   90.00
_cell.angle_beta   90.00
_cell.angle_gamma   90.00
#
_symmetry.space_group_name_H-M   'P 1'
#
loop_
_entity.id
_entity.type
_entity.pdbx_description
1 polymer ?
#
loop_
_entity_poly.entity_id
_entity_poly.type
_entity_poly.pdbx_seq_one_letter_code
_entity_poly.pdbx_strand_id
1 'polypeptide(L)'
;DEAAAQLEANMDKASLKTAFGNLMNSDKDLLSRQLESLLSRLDESVENHDLIARLAAQFPGDVGIFGVFFLQHILLQPGEAVFLPANEP
;
A
#
# COMPACT_ATOMS: atom_id res chain seq x y z
N ASP A 1 -16.41 13.26 0.72
CA ASP A 1 -15.85 12.00 1.22
C ASP A 1 -15.58 12.15 2.71
N GLU A 2 -16.59 11.85 3.53
CA GLU A 2 -16.61 12.15 4.97
C GLU A 2 -15.73 11.18 5.76
N ALA A 3 -15.55 9.96 5.24
CA ALA A 3 -14.70 8.91 5.80
C ALA A 3 -13.20 9.24 5.67
N ALA A 4 -12.77 9.77 4.52
CA ALA A 4 -11.38 10.22 4.32
C ALA A 4 -11.04 11.41 5.22
N ALA A 5 -11.98 12.36 5.39
CA ALA A 5 -11.82 13.50 6.29
C ALA A 5 -11.82 13.08 7.77
N GLN A 6 -12.61 12.06 8.16
CA GLN A 6 -12.60 11.48 9.51
C GLN A 6 -11.35 10.64 9.78
N LEU A 7 -10.78 10.01 8.75
CA LEU A 7 -9.49 9.35 8.84
C LEU A 7 -8.39 10.40 9.04
N GLU A 8 -8.30 11.45 8.20
CA GLU A 8 -7.36 12.56 8.39
C GLU A 8 -7.48 13.24 9.76
N ALA A 9 -8.71 13.45 10.25
CA ALA A 9 -8.95 14.08 11.55
C ALA A 9 -8.52 13.22 12.75
N ASN A 10 -8.37 11.91 12.58
CA ASN A 10 -8.02 10.96 13.65
C ASN A 10 -6.68 10.23 13.42
N MET A 11 -6.01 10.46 12.28
CA MET A 11 -4.79 9.75 11.94
C MET A 11 -3.59 10.42 12.62
N ASP A 12 -3.14 9.83 13.71
CA ASP A 12 -1.89 10.21 14.34
C ASP A 12 -0.73 9.92 13.38
N LYS A 13 -0.17 10.99 12.81
CA LYS A 13 0.98 10.94 11.89
C LYS A 13 2.17 10.20 12.52
N ALA A 14 2.33 10.23 13.84
CA ALA A 14 3.39 9.48 14.53
C ALA A 14 3.12 7.97 14.51
N SER A 15 1.88 7.56 14.75
CA SER A 15 1.45 6.15 14.63
C SER A 15 1.60 5.63 13.21
N LEU A 16 1.20 6.41 12.19
CA LEU A 16 1.38 6.02 10.78
C LEU A 16 2.86 5.89 10.41
N LYS A 17 3.69 6.87 10.81
CA LYS A 17 5.15 6.82 10.59
C LYS A 17 5.76 5.58 11.25
N THR A 18 5.33 5.27 12.47
CA THR A 18 5.78 4.07 13.20
C THR A 18 5.38 2.80 12.47
N ALA A 19 4.11 2.69 12.06
CA ALA A 19 3.60 1.51 11.37
C ALA A 19 4.31 1.27 10.02
N PHE A 20 4.43 2.31 9.19
CA PHE A 20 5.12 2.22 7.90
C PHE A 20 6.62 1.96 8.08
N GLY A 21 7.24 2.59 9.08
CA GLY A 21 8.64 2.34 9.43
C GLY A 21 8.88 0.90 9.87
N ASN A 22 8.01 0.34 10.72
CA ASN A 22 8.10 -1.05 11.16
C ASN A 22 7.95 -2.03 9.98
N LEU A 23 7.01 -1.76 9.07
CA LEU A 23 6.83 -2.55 7.85
C LEU A 23 8.11 -2.56 7.00
N MET A 24 8.63 -1.38 6.68
CA MET A 24 9.83 -1.22 5.84
C MET A 24 11.09 -1.85 6.43
N ASN A 25 11.16 -1.99 7.76
CA ASN A 25 12.28 -2.60 8.48
C ASN A 25 11.99 -4.04 8.96
N SER A 26 10.85 -4.62 8.57
CA SER A 26 10.50 -5.99 8.96
C SER A 26 11.43 -7.01 8.33
N ASP A 27 11.57 -8.15 9.01
CA ASP A 27 12.36 -9.28 8.54
C ASP A 27 11.85 -9.78 7.17
N LYS A 28 12.79 -10.05 6.24
CA LYS A 28 12.46 -10.42 4.86
C LYS A 28 11.79 -11.78 4.74
N ASP A 29 12.17 -12.75 5.57
CA ASP A 29 11.58 -14.08 5.55
C ASP A 29 10.16 -14.05 6.12
N LEU A 30 9.95 -13.27 7.18
CA LEU A 30 8.62 -12.97 7.70
C LEU A 30 7.75 -12.30 6.62
N LEU A 31 8.24 -11.24 5.98
CA LEU A 31 7.49 -10.53 4.93
C LEU A 31 7.12 -11.45 3.77
N SER A 32 8.04 -12.27 3.31
CA SER A 32 7.79 -13.23 2.23
C SER A 32 6.67 -14.20 2.59
N ARG A 33 6.69 -14.78 3.80
CA ARG A 33 5.62 -15.66 4.29
C ARG A 33 4.27 -14.94 4.41
N GLN A 34 4.28 -13.70 4.90
CA GLN A 34 3.05 -12.92 5.04
C GLN A 34 2.48 -12.52 3.67
N LEU A 35 3.33 -12.25 2.69
CA LEU A 35 2.91 -11.98 1.31
C LEU A 35 2.30 -13.23 0.67
N GLU A 36 2.92 -14.40 0.82
CA GLU A 36 2.33 -15.67 0.35
C GLU A 36 0.96 -15.93 0.99
N SER A 37 0.84 -15.70 2.30
CA SER A 37 -0.44 -15.83 3.01
C SER A 37 -1.49 -14.84 2.50
N LEU A 38 -1.10 -13.58 2.24
CA LEU A 38 -1.98 -12.58 1.66
C LEU A 38 -2.47 -13.02 0.28
N LEU A 39 -1.58 -13.45 -0.61
CA LEU A 39 -1.92 -13.89 -1.97
C LEU A 39 -2.83 -15.12 -1.96
N SER A 40 -2.65 -16.04 -1.02
CA SER A 40 -3.52 -17.22 -0.87
C SER A 40 -4.97 -16.88 -0.48
N ARG A 41 -5.18 -15.71 0.12
CA ARG A 41 -6.47 -15.19 0.56
C ARG A 41 -7.03 -14.13 -0.37
N LEU A 42 -6.24 -13.73 -1.37
CA LEU A 42 -6.61 -12.67 -2.30
C LEU A 42 -7.61 -13.26 -3.29
N ASP A 43 -8.78 -12.65 -3.35
CA ASP A 43 -9.82 -12.98 -4.31
C ASP A 43 -10.30 -11.72 -5.04
N GLU A 44 -11.07 -11.89 -6.11
CA GLU A 44 -11.54 -10.80 -6.98
C GLU A 44 -12.46 -9.78 -6.25
N SER A 45 -12.97 -10.12 -5.06
CA SER A 45 -13.78 -9.20 -4.26
C SER A 45 -12.94 -8.23 -3.42
N VAL A 46 -11.63 -8.48 -3.29
CA VAL A 46 -10.71 -7.63 -2.55
C VAL A 46 -10.37 -6.38 -3.37
N GLU A 47 -10.52 -5.22 -2.75
CA GLU A 47 -10.10 -3.95 -3.33
C GLU A 47 -8.60 -3.98 -3.67
N ASN A 48 -8.23 -3.49 -4.86
CA ASN A 48 -6.87 -3.56 -5.41
C ASN A 48 -6.32 -4.98 -5.66
N HIS A 49 -7.17 -6.02 -5.74
CA HIS A 49 -6.77 -7.40 -6.10
C HIS A 49 -5.77 -7.44 -7.27
N ASP A 50 -6.16 -6.85 -8.42
CA ASP A 50 -5.34 -6.91 -9.64
C ASP A 50 -4.00 -6.18 -9.49
N LEU A 51 -3.99 -5.09 -8.73
CA LEU A 51 -2.77 -4.34 -8.46
C LEU A 51 -1.81 -5.18 -7.60
N ILE A 52 -2.31 -5.76 -6.51
CA ILE A 52 -1.50 -6.58 -5.59
C ILE A 52 -0.95 -7.81 -6.32
N ALA A 53 -1.80 -8.52 -7.07
CA ALA A 53 -1.39 -9.70 -7.84
C ALA A 53 -0.32 -9.35 -8.89
N ARG A 54 -0.50 -8.24 -9.62
CA ARG A 54 0.48 -7.77 -10.62
C ARG A 54 1.81 -7.38 -9.98
N LEU A 55 1.79 -6.63 -8.89
CA LEU A 55 3.01 -6.23 -8.19
C LEU A 55 3.75 -7.44 -7.62
N ALA A 56 3.05 -8.40 -7.03
CA ALA A 56 3.64 -9.64 -6.53
C ALA A 56 4.29 -10.50 -7.64
N ALA A 57 3.70 -10.51 -8.84
CA ALA A 57 4.29 -11.20 -9.99
C ALA A 57 5.56 -10.49 -10.50
N GLN A 58 5.62 -9.16 -10.43
CA GLN A 58 6.75 -8.36 -10.92
C GLN A 58 7.91 -8.27 -9.91
N PHE A 59 7.59 -8.24 -8.61
CA PHE A 59 8.53 -8.03 -7.50
C PHE A 59 8.31 -9.07 -6.39
N PRO A 60 8.53 -10.37 -6.65
CA PRO A 60 8.21 -11.42 -5.71
C PRO A 60 8.97 -11.25 -4.39
N GLY A 61 8.25 -11.28 -3.27
CA GLY A 61 8.80 -11.15 -1.91
C GLY A 61 9.13 -9.71 -1.48
N ASP A 62 8.79 -8.70 -2.29
CA ASP A 62 9.12 -7.30 -1.97
C ASP A 62 8.17 -6.67 -0.94
N VAL A 63 8.74 -5.89 -0.02
CA VAL A 63 7.99 -5.20 1.04
C VAL A 63 7.06 -4.10 0.49
N GLY A 64 7.43 -3.49 -0.63
CA GLY A 64 6.69 -2.41 -1.28
C GLY A 64 5.31 -2.81 -1.76
N ILE A 65 5.03 -4.12 -1.91
CA ILE A 65 3.69 -4.62 -2.27
C ILE A 65 2.67 -4.27 -1.18
N PHE A 66 3.07 -4.28 0.09
CA PHE A 66 2.21 -3.84 1.19
C PHE A 66 1.96 -2.32 1.17
N GLY A 67 2.73 -1.55 0.38
CA GLY A 67 2.53 -0.12 0.18
C GLY A 67 1.16 0.22 -0.41
N VAL A 68 0.50 -0.72 -1.09
CA VAL A 68 -0.88 -0.56 -1.60
C VAL A 68 -1.88 -0.23 -0.47
N PHE A 69 -1.60 -0.64 0.77
CA PHE A 69 -2.46 -0.34 1.92
C PHE A 69 -2.17 1.02 2.58
N PHE A 70 -1.08 1.68 2.21
CA PHE A 70 -0.62 2.94 2.79
C PHE A 70 -0.69 4.12 1.81
N LEU A 71 -0.59 3.85 0.51
CA LEU A 71 -0.47 4.86 -0.54
C LEU A 71 -1.70 4.86 -1.44
N GLN A 72 -2.03 6.05 -1.95
CA GLN A 72 -3.14 6.20 -2.88
C GLN A 72 -2.81 5.57 -4.24
N HIS A 73 -3.65 4.63 -4.68
CA HIS A 73 -3.62 4.15 -6.07
C HIS A 73 -4.44 5.09 -6.96
N ILE A 74 -3.74 5.85 -7.81
CA ILE A 74 -4.36 6.85 -8.71
C ILE A 74 -4.23 6.39 -10.16
N LEU A 75 -5.35 6.33 -10.88
CA LEU A 75 -5.40 6.04 -12.31
C LEU A 75 -5.67 7.33 -13.10
N LEU A 76 -4.64 7.91 -13.68
CA LEU A 76 -4.75 9.12 -14.48
C LEU A 76 -5.36 8.82 -15.86
N GLN A 77 -6.30 9.66 -16.26
CA GLN A 77 -6.85 9.67 -17.62
C GLN A 77 -5.95 10.49 -18.57
N PRO A 78 -6.04 10.27 -19.89
CA PRO A 78 -5.30 11.07 -20.85
C PRO A 78 -5.57 12.57 -20.68
N GLY A 79 -4.51 13.34 -20.41
CA GLY A 79 -4.60 14.79 -20.16
C GLY A 79 -4.61 15.17 -18.68
N GLU A 80 -4.77 14.21 -17.76
CA GLU A 80 -4.61 14.46 -16.32
C GLU A 80 -3.15 14.42 -15.90
N ALA A 81 -2.85 15.11 -14.79
CA ALA A 81 -1.53 15.16 -14.20
C ALA A 81 -1.63 15.16 -12.67
N VAL A 82 -0.59 14.64 -12.02
CA VAL A 82 -0.41 14.72 -10.57
C VAL A 82 0.82 15.56 -10.26
N PHE A 83 0.70 16.47 -9.30
CA PHE A 83 1.83 17.18 -8.72
C PHE A 83 2.31 16.42 -7.49
N LEU A 84 3.58 16.04 -7.45
CA LEU A 84 4.20 15.37 -6.31
C LEU A 84 5.15 16.35 -5.60
N PRO A 85 4.73 16.98 -4.49
CA PRO A 85 5.60 17.84 -3.71
C PRO A 85 6.75 17.07 -3.06
N ALA A 86 7.78 17.80 -2.64
CA ALA A 86 8.91 17.21 -1.95
C ALA A 86 8.45 16.53 -0.64
N ASN A 87 8.98 15.32 -0.40
CA ASN A 87 8.64 14.46 0.74
C ASN A 87 7.23 13.84 0.69
N GLU A 88 6.57 13.82 -0.46
CA GLU A 88 5.49 12.86 -0.71
C GLU A 88 6.09 11.55 -1.23
N PRO A 89 5.72 10.39 -0.65
CA PRO A 89 6.16 9.07 -1.09
C PRO A 89 5.56 8.64 -2.44
#